data_AF-A0A2M8Q7Y4-F1
#
_entry.id   AF-A0A2M8Q7Y4-F1
#
_cell.length_a   1.000
_cell.length_b   1.000
_cell.length_c   1.000
_cell.angle_alpha   90.00
_cell.angle_beta   90.00
_cell.angle_gamma   90.00
#
_symmetry.space_group_name_H-M   'P 1'
#
loop_
_entity.id
_entity.type
_entity.pdbx_description
1 polymer ?
#
loop_
_entity_poly.entity_id
_entity_poly.type
_entity_poly.pdbx_seq_one_letter_code
_entity_poly.pdbx_strand_id
1 'polypeptide(L)'
;FGPTRDWECACGKYKRVRYKGIVCDKCGVEVAPSRVRRERMGHIELASPVSHIWYVKGVPSRLGLLLNISPRHLERVLYFAQYIVTNVNEDARSRAIQRHERELQTRLQRIESEVQEELTRLESELEQALADLEAEEERAIQTLNDRINEASSQIIAEAQRLQTWVHTNEGKKAPE
;
A
#
# COMPACT_ATOMS: atom_id res chain seq x y z
N PHE A 1 -4.65 48.41 -36.66
CA PHE A 1 -3.32 49.06 -36.67
C PHE A 1 -3.33 50.52 -37.12
N GLY A 2 -4.22 50.95 -38.03
CA GLY A 2 -4.29 52.33 -38.50
C GLY A 2 -4.27 52.42 -40.03
N PRO A 3 -4.41 53.62 -40.60
CA PRO A 3 -4.48 53.82 -42.05
C PRO A 3 -3.11 53.66 -42.73
N THR A 4 -3.10 53.20 -43.99
CA THR A 4 -1.88 53.07 -44.80
C THR A 4 -1.36 54.41 -45.30
N ARG A 5 -2.26 55.36 -45.56
CA ARG A 5 -1.95 56.71 -46.04
C ARG A 5 -2.35 57.73 -44.99
N ASP A 6 -1.63 58.84 -44.93
CA ASP A 6 -1.92 59.89 -43.97
C ASP A 6 -3.31 60.48 -44.19
N TRP A 7 -4.12 60.49 -43.12
CA TRP A 7 -5.44 61.12 -43.12
C TRP A 7 -6.42 60.56 -44.18
N GLU A 8 -6.27 59.29 -44.55
CA GLU A 8 -7.16 58.61 -45.50
C GLU A 8 -7.59 57.24 -44.96
N CYS A 9 -8.91 57.02 -44.87
CA CYS A 9 -9.46 55.70 -44.52
C CYS A 9 -9.33 54.70 -45.68
N ALA A 10 -9.38 53.39 -45.41
CA ALA A 10 -9.12 52.36 -46.41
C ALA A 10 -10.07 52.39 -47.62
N CYS A 11 -11.36 52.69 -47.41
CA CYS A 11 -12.34 52.76 -48.50
C CYS A 11 -12.38 54.09 -49.25
N GLY A 12 -11.61 55.11 -48.80
CA GLY A 12 -11.57 56.44 -49.41
C GLY A 12 -12.76 57.37 -49.11
N LYS A 13 -13.74 56.98 -48.29
CA LYS A 13 -14.88 57.84 -47.88
C LYS A 13 -14.41 59.13 -47.19
N TYR A 14 -13.53 58.99 -46.21
CA TYR A 14 -12.93 60.10 -45.48
C TYR A 14 -11.47 60.29 -45.92
N LYS A 15 -11.14 61.50 -46.39
CA LYS A 15 -9.82 61.92 -46.85
C LYS A 15 -9.47 63.32 -46.33
N ARG A 16 -8.18 63.57 -46.13
CA ARG A 16 -7.58 64.83 -45.67
C ARG A 16 -7.81 65.08 -44.16
N VAL A 17 -7.05 66.04 -43.63
CA VAL A 17 -6.92 66.33 -42.19
C VAL A 17 -8.24 66.73 -41.51
N ARG A 18 -9.23 67.23 -42.26
CA ARG A 18 -10.52 67.70 -41.70
C ARG A 18 -11.32 66.63 -40.96
N TYR A 19 -11.09 65.35 -41.28
CA TYR A 19 -11.76 64.21 -40.64
C TYR A 19 -10.90 63.51 -39.58
N LYS A 20 -9.85 64.18 -39.09
CA LYS A 20 -8.97 63.66 -38.04
C LYS A 20 -9.77 63.05 -36.87
N GLY A 21 -9.46 61.81 -36.51
CA GLY A 21 -10.05 61.10 -35.38
C GLY A 21 -11.40 60.42 -35.68
N ILE A 22 -11.98 60.59 -36.87
CA ILE A 22 -13.21 59.89 -37.26
C ILE A 22 -12.89 58.44 -37.62
N VAL A 23 -13.64 57.49 -37.05
CA VAL A 23 -13.64 56.08 -37.45
C VAL A 23 -14.65 55.89 -38.57
N CYS A 24 -14.18 55.39 -39.71
CA CYS A 24 -15.05 55.17 -40.85
C CYS A 24 -16.07 54.06 -40.57
N ASP A 25 -17.36 54.36 -40.73
CA ASP A 25 -18.49 53.44 -40.64
C ASP A 25 -18.43 52.30 -41.67
N LYS A 26 -17.86 52.53 -42.86
CA LYS A 26 -17.78 51.51 -43.91
C LYS A 26 -16.63 50.52 -43.73
N CYS A 27 -15.46 50.97 -43.26
CA CYS A 27 -14.25 50.13 -43.20
C CYS A 27 -13.62 50.03 -41.81
N GLY A 28 -14.16 50.70 -40.79
CA GLY A 28 -13.65 50.69 -39.41
C GLY A 28 -12.28 51.36 -39.22
N VAL A 29 -11.69 51.94 -40.28
CA VAL A 29 -10.37 52.58 -40.20
C VAL A 29 -10.52 54.02 -39.71
N GLU A 30 -9.83 54.33 -38.63
CA GLU A 30 -9.68 55.68 -38.10
C GLU A 30 -8.80 56.55 -39.01
N VAL A 31 -9.24 57.79 -39.24
CA VAL A 31 -8.50 58.79 -39.99
C VAL A 31 -7.44 59.42 -39.09
N ALA A 32 -6.23 58.89 -39.16
CA ALA A 32 -5.06 59.29 -38.39
C ALA A 32 -3.82 59.40 -39.31
N PRO A 33 -2.67 59.94 -38.83
CA PRO A 33 -1.41 59.79 -39.53
C PRO A 33 -1.01 58.32 -39.66
N SER A 34 -0.42 57.91 -40.78
CA SER A 34 0.09 56.55 -40.99
C SER A 34 1.13 56.13 -39.94
N ARG A 35 1.81 57.10 -39.31
CA ARG A 35 2.77 56.91 -38.20
C ARG A 35 2.21 56.07 -37.06
N VAL A 36 0.90 56.14 -36.77
CA VAL A 36 0.26 55.39 -35.68
C VAL A 36 0.39 53.87 -35.85
N ARG A 37 0.60 53.37 -37.07
CA ARG A 37 0.84 51.93 -37.34
C ARG A 37 2.11 51.38 -36.68
N ARG A 38 3.02 52.27 -36.25
CA ARG A 38 4.27 51.92 -35.55
C ARG A 38 4.10 51.88 -34.03
N GLU A 39 3.01 52.44 -33.50
CA GLU A 39 2.78 52.60 -32.06
C GLU A 39 1.58 51.77 -31.57
N ARG A 40 0.59 51.52 -32.42
CA ARG A 40 -0.60 50.74 -32.06
C ARG A 40 -0.30 49.24 -32.06
N MET A 41 -0.43 48.63 -30.88
CA MET A 41 -0.26 47.19 -30.69
C MET A 41 -1.49 46.41 -31.16
N GLY A 42 -1.26 45.17 -31.59
CA GLY A 42 -2.29 44.16 -31.76
C GLY A 42 -2.10 43.08 -30.69
N HIS A 43 -3.10 42.25 -30.51
CA HIS A 43 -2.99 41.06 -29.66
C HIS A 43 -3.68 39.88 -30.34
N ILE A 44 -3.32 38.67 -29.90
CA ILE A 44 -3.94 37.41 -30.31
C ILE A 44 -4.55 36.80 -29.06
N GLU A 45 -5.84 36.49 -29.13
CA GLU A 45 -6.52 35.75 -28.07
C GLU A 45 -6.29 34.25 -28.28
N LEU A 46 -5.69 33.59 -27.29
CA LEU A 46 -5.36 32.17 -27.35
C LEU A 46 -6.50 31.35 -26.76
N ALA A 47 -6.82 30.23 -27.41
CA ALA A 47 -7.83 29.29 -26.92
C ALA A 47 -7.42 28.57 -25.63
N SER A 48 -6.11 28.48 -25.36
CA SER A 48 -5.54 27.89 -24.15
C SER A 48 -4.43 28.80 -23.61
N PRO A 49 -4.29 28.93 -22.28
CA PRO A 49 -3.19 29.64 -21.68
C PRO A 49 -1.84 29.01 -22.07
N VAL A 50 -0.82 29.84 -22.21
CA VAL A 50 0.56 29.44 -22.49
C VAL A 50 1.50 30.10 -21.48
N SER A 51 2.55 29.39 -21.07
CA SER A 51 3.59 29.95 -20.21
C SER A 51 4.61 30.71 -21.04
N HIS A 52 4.98 31.91 -20.61
CA HIS A 52 6.07 32.64 -21.26
C HIS A 52 7.43 31.98 -20.95
N ILE A 53 8.20 31.68 -22.00
CA ILE A 53 9.43 30.86 -21.92
C ILE A 53 10.47 31.40 -20.93
N TRP A 54 10.60 32.72 -20.79
CA TRP A 54 11.57 33.35 -19.87
C TRP A 54 11.37 32.96 -18.40
N TYR A 55 10.13 32.72 -17.96
CA TYR A 55 9.85 32.35 -16.57
C TYR A 55 9.96 30.85 -16.30
N VAL A 56 10.02 30.03 -17.36
CA VAL A 56 10.16 28.58 -17.29
C VAL A 56 11.62 28.16 -17.45
N LYS A 57 12.25 28.54 -18.56
CA LYS A 57 13.60 28.11 -18.96
C LYS A 57 14.72 29.01 -18.42
N GLY A 58 14.39 30.23 -17.95
CA GLY A 58 15.37 31.08 -17.28
C GLY A 58 15.93 30.39 -16.04
N VAL A 59 17.23 30.48 -15.80
CA VAL A 59 17.88 29.89 -14.63
C VAL A 59 18.11 31.00 -13.58
N PRO A 60 17.59 30.87 -12.35
CA PRO A 60 16.68 29.82 -11.87
C PRO A 60 15.26 30.02 -12.39
N SER A 61 14.53 28.92 -12.57
CA SER A 61 13.15 28.95 -13.08
C SER A 61 12.26 29.70 -12.10
N ARG A 62 11.70 30.84 -12.51
CA ARG A 62 10.84 31.67 -11.64
C ARG A 62 9.57 30.93 -11.25
N LEU A 63 8.95 30.24 -12.22
CA LEU A 63 7.79 29.41 -11.96
C LEU A 63 8.12 28.17 -11.13
N GLY A 64 9.27 27.53 -11.39
CA GLY A 64 9.73 26.41 -10.58
C GLY A 64 9.93 26.79 -9.11
N LEU A 65 10.54 27.95 -8.86
CA LEU A 65 10.71 28.48 -7.50
C LEU A 65 9.38 28.81 -6.83
N LEU A 66 8.46 29.46 -7.55
CA LEU A 66 7.16 29.86 -6.99
C LEU A 66 6.31 28.66 -6.56
N LEU A 67 6.30 27.61 -7.39
CA LEU A 67 5.49 26.40 -7.14
C LEU A 67 6.23 25.34 -6.33
N ASN A 68 7.51 25.58 -5.99
CA ASN A 68 8.40 24.58 -5.40
C ASN A 68 8.46 23.27 -6.23
N ILE A 69 8.53 23.40 -7.56
CA ILE A 69 8.62 22.28 -8.51
C ILE A 69 9.99 22.35 -9.20
N SER A 70 10.65 21.20 -9.33
CA SER A 70 11.92 21.13 -10.07
C SER A 70 11.71 21.59 -11.53
N PRO A 71 12.66 22.34 -12.13
CA PRO A 71 12.51 22.80 -13.52
C PRO A 71 12.24 21.66 -14.51
N ARG A 72 12.82 20.49 -14.27
CA ARG A 72 12.63 19.28 -15.07
C ARG A 72 11.19 18.76 -14.99
N HIS A 73 10.57 18.75 -13.82
CA HIS A 73 9.17 18.31 -13.67
C HIS A 73 8.21 19.34 -14.26
N LEU A 74 8.44 20.64 -14.02
CA LEU A 74 7.62 21.71 -14.59
C LEU A 74 7.63 21.66 -16.13
N GLU A 75 8.80 21.44 -16.72
CA GLU A 75 8.95 21.28 -18.17
C GLU A 75 8.13 20.11 -18.71
N ARG A 76 8.16 18.95 -18.04
CA ARG A 76 7.38 17.78 -18.45
C ARG A 76 5.87 18.03 -18.41
N VAL A 77 5.39 18.83 -17.46
CA VAL A 77 3.98 19.22 -17.40
C VAL A 77 3.63 20.17 -18.55
N LEU A 78 4.47 21.19 -18.80
CA LEU A 78 4.22 22.19 -19.85
C LEU A 78 4.26 21.61 -21.26
N TYR A 79 5.10 20.60 -21.51
CA TYR A 79 5.16 19.88 -22.79
C TYR A 79 4.26 18.63 -22.82
N PHE A 80 3.25 18.55 -21.95
CA PHE A 80 2.25 17.48 -21.92
C PHE A 80 2.81 16.06 -21.79
N ALA A 81 4.01 15.90 -21.23
CA ALA A 81 4.62 14.60 -20.96
C ALA A 81 4.16 13.99 -19.62
N GLN A 82 3.69 14.81 -18.68
CA GLN A 82 3.15 14.38 -17.39
C GLN A 82 1.97 15.27 -16.96
N TYR A 83 1.02 14.67 -16.25
CA TYR A 83 -0.04 15.41 -15.58
C TYR A 83 0.43 15.95 -14.23
N ILE A 84 -0.19 17.04 -13.79
CA ILE A 84 -0.07 17.56 -12.43
C ILE A 84 -1.45 17.55 -11.77
N VAL A 85 -1.51 17.04 -10.54
CA VAL A 85 -2.75 17.06 -9.75
C VAL A 85 -2.92 18.46 -9.19
N THR A 86 -3.99 19.14 -9.58
CA THR A 86 -4.29 20.51 -9.13
C THR A 86 -5.12 20.54 -7.86
N ASN A 87 -5.94 19.52 -7.63
CA ASN A 87 -6.81 19.42 -6.47
C ASN A 87 -7.06 17.96 -6.10
N VAL A 88 -7.16 17.69 -4.79
CA VAL A 88 -7.51 16.38 -4.23
C VAL A 88 -8.70 16.56 -3.30
N ASN A 89 -9.73 15.73 -3.46
CA ASN A 89 -10.85 15.72 -2.54
C ASN A 89 -10.47 14.94 -1.28
N GLU A 90 -10.11 15.69 -0.22
CA GLU A 90 -9.66 15.13 1.06
C GLU A 90 -10.74 14.30 1.76
N ASP A 91 -12.01 14.69 1.69
CA ASP A 91 -13.10 13.94 2.31
C ASP A 91 -13.31 12.57 1.65
N ALA A 92 -13.28 12.54 0.32
CA ALA A 92 -13.36 11.31 -0.44
C ALA A 92 -12.14 10.41 -0.16
N ARG A 93 -10.94 11.00 -0.05
CA ARG A 93 -9.71 10.27 0.31
C ARG A 93 -9.83 9.64 1.69
N SER A 94 -10.25 10.40 2.70
CA SER A 94 -10.41 9.92 4.07
C SER A 94 -11.45 8.81 4.17
N ARG A 95 -12.60 8.93 3.49
CA ARG A 95 -13.60 7.85 3.41
C ARG A 95 -13.03 6.59 2.76
N ALA A 96 -12.25 6.73 1.70
CA ALA A 96 -11.62 5.60 1.05
C ALA A 96 -10.60 4.91 1.96
N ILE A 97 -9.76 5.69 2.65
CA ILE A 97 -8.78 5.17 3.63
C ILE A 97 -9.49 4.40 4.74
N GLN A 98 -10.50 4.98 5.38
CA GLN A 98 -11.25 4.32 6.45
C GLN A 98 -11.92 3.02 5.99
N ARG A 99 -12.44 2.98 4.76
CA ARG A 99 -13.01 1.76 4.20
C ARG A 99 -11.95 0.67 4.07
N HIS A 100 -10.77 1.01 3.54
CA HIS A 100 -9.67 0.07 3.38
C HIS A 100 -9.10 -0.41 4.72
N GLU A 101 -9.02 0.47 5.72
CA GLU A 101 -8.62 0.09 7.09
C GLU A 101 -9.61 -0.91 7.71
N ARG A 102 -10.92 -0.67 7.56
CA ARG A 102 -11.95 -1.62 8.03
C ARG A 102 -11.83 -2.97 7.34
N GLU A 103 -11.68 -2.97 6.01
CA GLU A 103 -11.49 -4.19 5.23
C GLU A 103 -10.25 -4.97 5.68
N LEU A 104 -9.14 -4.27 5.94
CA LEU A 104 -7.93 -4.86 6.48
C LEU A 104 -8.15 -5.46 7.88
N GLN A 105 -8.82 -4.74 8.79
CA GLN A 105 -9.13 -5.25 10.12
C GLN A 105 -9.98 -6.52 10.08
N THR A 106 -11.01 -6.56 9.24
CA THR A 106 -11.84 -7.76 9.08
C THR A 106 -11.03 -8.95 8.54
N ARG A 107 -10.11 -8.70 7.59
CA ARG A 107 -9.22 -9.76 7.09
C ARG A 107 -8.27 -10.27 8.16
N LEU A 108 -7.69 -9.37 8.97
CA LEU A 108 -6.81 -9.75 10.07
C LEU A 108 -7.56 -10.60 11.10
N GLN A 109 -8.75 -10.17 11.54
CA GLN A 109 -9.57 -10.94 12.48
C GLN A 109 -9.91 -12.34 11.98
N ARG A 110 -10.20 -12.47 10.67
CA ARG A 110 -10.46 -13.77 10.06
C ARG A 110 -9.22 -14.68 10.08
N ILE A 111 -8.07 -14.13 9.75
CA ILE A 111 -6.80 -14.89 9.80
C ILE A 111 -6.50 -15.28 11.25
N GLU A 112 -6.69 -14.38 12.21
CA GLU A 112 -6.51 -14.66 13.63
C GLU A 112 -7.44 -15.79 14.11
N SER A 113 -8.71 -15.77 13.72
CA SER A 113 -9.65 -16.84 14.08
C SER A 113 -9.27 -18.18 13.43
N GLU A 114 -8.89 -18.18 12.15
CA GLU A 114 -8.44 -19.41 11.46
C GLU A 114 -7.20 -20.01 12.13
N VAL A 115 -6.23 -19.18 12.54
CA VAL A 115 -5.03 -19.62 13.27
C VAL A 115 -5.37 -20.13 14.67
N GLN A 116 -6.29 -19.48 15.40
CA GLN A 116 -6.74 -19.94 16.71
C GLN A 116 -7.47 -21.29 16.63
N GLU A 117 -8.31 -21.49 15.61
CA GLU A 117 -8.97 -22.77 15.36
C GLU A 117 -7.95 -23.88 15.06
N GLU A 118 -6.93 -23.61 14.26
CA GLU A 118 -5.88 -24.60 14.00
C GLU A 118 -5.03 -24.91 15.24
N LEU A 119 -4.68 -23.89 16.04
CA LEU A 119 -3.94 -24.09 17.28
C LEU A 119 -4.70 -24.97 18.25
N THR A 120 -5.98 -24.66 18.49
CA THR A 120 -6.82 -25.46 19.40
C THR A 120 -7.03 -26.90 18.90
N ARG A 121 -7.15 -27.10 17.59
CA ARG A 121 -7.18 -28.46 16.99
C ARG A 121 -5.89 -29.21 17.30
N LEU A 122 -4.73 -28.61 17.03
CA LEU A 122 -3.42 -29.22 17.27
C LEU A 122 -3.16 -29.49 18.75
N GLU A 123 -3.58 -28.59 19.63
CA GLU A 123 -3.50 -28.78 21.10
C GLU A 123 -4.34 -29.99 21.53
N SER A 124 -5.58 -30.11 21.05
CA SER A 124 -6.42 -31.27 21.36
C SER A 124 -5.86 -32.59 20.81
N GLU A 125 -5.27 -32.58 19.60
CA GLU A 125 -4.63 -33.76 19.02
C GLU A 125 -3.41 -34.18 19.85
N LEU A 126 -2.62 -33.21 20.32
CA LEU A 126 -1.46 -33.45 21.18
C LEU A 126 -1.88 -33.99 22.55
N GLU A 127 -2.92 -33.44 23.17
CA GLU A 127 -3.45 -33.92 24.45
C GLU A 127 -3.95 -35.37 24.35
N GLN A 128 -4.67 -35.71 23.28
CA GLN A 128 -5.11 -37.08 23.03
C GLN A 128 -3.92 -38.03 22.82
N ALA A 129 -2.93 -37.64 22.02
CA ALA A 129 -1.75 -38.45 21.79
C ALA A 129 -0.94 -38.68 23.08
N LEU A 130 -0.83 -37.67 23.95
CA LEU A 130 -0.20 -37.81 25.26
C LEU A 130 -0.98 -38.78 26.17
N ALA A 131 -2.30 -38.64 26.23
CA ALA A 131 -3.15 -39.53 27.04
C ALA A 131 -3.08 -40.99 26.56
N ASP A 132 -3.03 -41.21 25.25
CA ASP A 132 -2.85 -42.55 24.67
C ASP A 132 -1.48 -43.15 25.07
N LEU A 133 -0.41 -42.37 25.00
CA LEU A 133 0.94 -42.80 25.41
C LEU A 133 1.02 -43.10 26.92
N GLU A 134 0.42 -42.27 27.77
CA GLU A 134 0.33 -42.51 29.22
C GLU A 134 -0.43 -43.81 29.53
N ALA A 135 -1.53 -44.06 28.82
CA ALA A 135 -2.30 -45.30 28.98
C ALA A 135 -1.52 -46.54 28.50
N GLU A 136 -0.73 -46.43 27.43
CA GLU A 136 0.18 -47.49 26.99
C GLU A 136 1.29 -47.76 28.01
N GLU A 137 1.90 -46.70 28.56
CA GLU A 137 2.90 -46.80 29.61
C GLU A 137 2.36 -47.51 30.85
N GLU A 138 1.16 -47.12 31.32
CA GLU A 138 0.56 -47.72 32.51
C GLU A 138 0.21 -49.21 32.28
N ARG A 139 -0.29 -49.57 31.10
CA ARG A 139 -0.47 -50.98 30.72
C ARG A 139 0.85 -51.73 30.73
N ALA A 140 1.93 -51.16 30.19
CA ALA A 140 3.24 -51.79 30.16
C ALA A 140 3.81 -52.00 31.58
N ILE A 141 3.69 -50.99 32.45
CA ILE A 141 4.08 -51.07 33.87
C ILE A 141 3.29 -52.17 34.57
N GLN A 142 1.97 -52.24 34.35
CA GLN A 142 1.12 -53.25 34.97
C GLN A 142 1.50 -54.67 34.52
N THR A 143 1.75 -54.85 33.22
CA THR A 143 2.20 -56.13 32.67
C THR A 143 3.55 -56.56 33.26
N LEU A 144 4.48 -55.62 33.47
CA LEU A 144 5.76 -55.88 34.13
C LEU A 144 5.57 -56.25 35.60
N ASN A 145 4.71 -55.54 36.33
CA ASN A 145 4.40 -55.84 37.73
C ASN A 145 3.78 -57.23 37.89
N ASP A 146 2.86 -57.63 37.00
CA ASP A 146 2.28 -58.97 37.02
C ASP A 146 3.35 -60.05 36.81
N ARG A 147 4.28 -59.85 35.87
CA ARG A 147 5.42 -60.76 35.66
C ARG A 147 6.36 -60.83 36.87
N ILE A 148 6.61 -59.69 37.52
CA ILE A 148 7.42 -59.64 38.75
C ILE A 148 6.73 -60.38 39.89
N ASN A 149 5.42 -60.20 40.04
CA ASN A 149 4.61 -60.87 41.07
C ASN A 149 4.58 -62.39 40.84
N GLU A 150 4.44 -62.83 39.60
CA GLU A 150 4.46 -64.26 39.25
C GLU A 150 5.83 -64.88 39.49
N ALA A 151 6.91 -64.23 39.05
CA ALA A 151 8.29 -64.66 39.32
C ALA A 151 8.60 -64.68 40.83
N SER A 152 8.17 -63.65 41.56
CA SER A 152 8.31 -63.58 43.02
C SER A 152 7.58 -64.72 43.72
N SER A 153 6.36 -65.04 43.28
CA SER A 153 5.56 -66.15 43.83
C SER A 153 6.23 -67.51 43.60
N GLN A 154 6.84 -67.71 42.43
CA GLN A 154 7.61 -68.93 42.13
C GLN A 154 8.83 -69.06 43.05
N ILE A 155 9.61 -67.97 43.20
CA ILE A 155 10.78 -67.95 44.10
C ILE A 155 10.37 -68.19 45.55
N ILE A 156 9.27 -67.57 46.02
CA ILE A 156 8.75 -67.78 47.37
C ILE A 156 8.32 -69.24 47.58
N ALA A 157 7.63 -69.84 46.61
CA ALA A 157 7.23 -71.25 46.67
C ALA A 157 8.45 -72.19 46.70
N GLU A 158 9.50 -71.88 45.94
CA GLU A 158 10.76 -72.64 45.94
C GLU A 158 11.53 -72.47 47.24
N ALA A 159 11.59 -71.24 47.78
CA ALA A 159 12.17 -70.94 49.09
C ALA A 159 11.43 -71.67 50.21
N GLN A 160 10.08 -71.70 50.20
CA GLN A 160 9.27 -72.46 51.15
C GLN A 160 9.52 -73.97 51.04
N ARG A 161 9.65 -74.51 49.82
CA ARG A 161 10.03 -75.93 49.61
C ARG A 161 11.40 -76.24 50.19
N LEU A 162 12.40 -75.40 49.91
CA LEU A 162 13.75 -75.53 50.46
C LEU A 162 13.74 -75.42 51.99
N GLN A 163 13.00 -74.46 52.55
CA GLN A 163 12.87 -74.29 54.00
C GLN A 163 12.22 -75.51 54.65
N THR A 164 11.18 -76.07 54.02
CA THR A 164 10.55 -77.33 54.48
C THR A 164 11.51 -78.52 54.36
N TRP A 165 12.30 -78.60 53.30
CA TRP A 165 13.32 -79.63 53.09
C TRP A 165 14.45 -79.55 54.12
N VAL A 166 14.98 -78.36 54.40
CA VAL A 166 15.99 -78.11 55.43
C VAL A 166 15.43 -78.52 56.79
N HIS A 167 14.24 -78.04 57.16
CA HIS A 167 13.62 -78.38 58.44
C HIS A 167 13.33 -79.89 58.58
N THR A 168 13.02 -80.59 57.50
CA THR A 168 12.78 -82.06 57.48
C THR A 168 14.07 -82.89 57.55
N ASN A 169 15.22 -82.29 57.19
CA ASN A 169 16.54 -82.92 57.17
C ASN A 169 17.49 -82.40 58.27
N GLU A 170 17.07 -81.42 59.06
CA GLU A 170 17.74 -81.02 60.30
C GLU A 170 17.85 -82.23 61.24
N GLY A 171 19.07 -82.73 61.43
CA GLY A 171 19.37 -83.84 62.34
C GLY A 171 19.52 -85.24 61.70
N LYS A 172 19.40 -85.39 60.37
CA LYS A 172 19.68 -86.66 59.67
C LYS A 172 21.09 -86.67 59.06
N LYS A 173 21.86 -87.77 59.18
CA LYS A 173 23.17 -87.91 58.52
C LYS A 173 22.99 -87.93 56.99
N ALA A 174 23.80 -87.15 56.29
CA ALA A 174 23.81 -87.12 54.83
C ALA A 174 24.15 -88.52 54.27
N PRO A 175 23.45 -89.02 53.23
CA PRO A 175 23.85 -90.23 52.54
C PRO A 175 25.14 -89.99 51.75
N GLU A 176 26.00 -91.00 51.68
CA GLU A 176 27.24 -91.04 50.88
C GLU A 176 26.99 -90.89 49.37
#